data_AF-A0A495ZVX3-F1
#
_entry.id   AF-A0A495ZVX3-F1
#
_cell.length_a   1.000
_cell.length_b   1.000
_cell.length_c   1.000
_cell.angle_alpha   90.00
_cell.angle_beta   90.00
_cell.angle_gamma   90.00
#
_symmetry.space_group_name_H-M   'P 1'
#
loop_
_entity.id
_entity.type
_entity.pdbx_description
1 polymer ?
#
loop_
_entity_poly.entity_id
_entity_poly.type
_entity_poly.pdbx_seq_one_letter_code
_entity_poly.pdbx_strand_id
1 'polypeptide(L)'
;MKNLEKEDAIEDKNKRSSIFTVKDAENTILWFSFYVVMLIVCVILHQRFIQNYKVIDSLYFVVDNISKIIAASTLLIILGEGADIMLRRFREHIRREKEMIAEARAEAKAEVYREVAAWDRRRKEAEARGVEFNEPPPTQESDQ
;
A
#
# COMPACT_ATOMS: atom_id res chain seq x y z
N MET A 1 -11.04 -0.90 24.10
CA MET A 1 -11.15 -0.38 22.72
C MET A 1 -10.49 0.98 22.53
N LYS A 2 -10.69 1.98 23.41
CA LYS A 2 -10.08 3.32 23.28
C LYS A 2 -8.53 3.40 23.33
N ASN A 3 -7.84 2.35 23.77
CA ASN A 3 -6.37 2.33 23.87
C ASN A 3 -5.70 1.84 22.58
N LEU A 4 -6.31 0.88 21.86
CA LEU A 4 -5.81 0.39 20.58
C LEU A 4 -5.85 1.48 19.49
N GLU A 5 -6.94 2.24 19.46
CA GLU A 5 -7.12 3.34 18.49
C GLU A 5 -6.11 4.48 18.72
N LYS A 6 -5.63 4.66 19.96
CA LYS A 6 -4.57 5.62 20.28
C LYS A 6 -3.19 5.12 19.86
N GLU A 7 -2.90 3.82 20.02
CA GLU A 7 -1.63 3.25 19.58
C GLU A 7 -1.51 3.29 18.05
N ASP A 8 -2.57 2.92 17.32
CA ASP A 8 -2.59 2.97 15.85
C ASP A 8 -2.43 4.41 15.32
N ALA A 9 -3.05 5.39 15.98
CA ALA A 9 -2.93 6.81 15.62
C ALA A 9 -1.54 7.39 15.93
N ILE A 10 -0.85 6.87 16.96
CA ILE A 10 0.53 7.25 17.29
C ILE A 10 1.51 6.62 16.29
N GLU A 11 1.28 5.37 15.90
CA GLU A 11 2.11 4.66 14.92
C GLU A 11 2.01 5.30 13.53
N ASP A 12 0.81 5.67 13.07
CA ASP A 12 0.62 6.34 11.77
C ASP A 12 1.19 7.77 11.76
N LYS A 13 1.17 8.47 12.90
CA LYS A 13 1.89 9.75 13.06
C LYS A 13 3.40 9.57 12.97
N ASN A 14 3.95 8.54 13.61
CA ASN A 14 5.38 8.26 13.60
C ASN A 14 5.86 7.86 12.19
N LYS A 15 5.02 7.12 11.45
CA LYS A 15 5.24 6.73 10.05
C LYS A 15 5.13 7.89 9.06
N ARG A 16 4.29 8.91 9.36
CA ARG A 16 4.24 10.16 8.60
C ARG A 16 5.41 11.09 8.87
N SER A 17 5.92 11.16 10.10
CA SER A 17 7.15 11.90 10.40
C SER A 17 8.42 11.22 9.89
N SER A 18 8.35 9.92 9.58
CA SER A 18 9.47 9.15 9.05
C SER A 18 9.67 9.27 7.54
N ILE A 19 8.86 10.07 6.83
CA ILE A 19 9.04 10.33 5.39
C ILE A 19 10.35 11.10 5.11
N PHE A 20 10.92 11.75 6.12
CA PHE A 20 12.31 12.21 6.14
C PHE A 20 13.07 11.47 7.25
N THR A 21 13.18 10.14 7.17
CA THR A 21 14.08 9.42 8.07
C THR A 21 15.53 9.76 7.72
N VAL A 22 16.36 9.89 8.76
CA VAL A 22 17.82 9.99 8.63
C VAL A 22 18.37 8.86 7.75
N LYS A 23 17.75 7.68 7.76
CA LYS A 23 18.11 6.55 6.89
C LYS A 23 17.85 6.80 5.41
N ASP A 24 16.73 7.42 5.05
CA ASP A 24 16.47 7.78 3.64
C ASP A 24 17.44 8.87 3.18
N ALA A 25 17.72 9.86 4.03
CA ALA A 25 18.73 10.88 3.74
C ALA A 25 20.15 10.29 3.59
N GLU A 26 20.54 9.36 4.46
CA GLU A 26 21.81 8.63 4.37
C GLU A 26 21.90 7.81 3.07
N ASN A 27 20.80 7.14 2.70
CA ASN A 27 20.74 6.37 1.46
C ASN A 27 20.83 7.30 0.23
N THR A 28 20.13 8.44 0.24
CA THR A 28 20.24 9.45 -0.83
C THR A 28 21.66 10.01 -0.94
N ILE A 29 22.32 10.30 0.19
CA ILE A 29 23.71 10.76 0.22
C ILE A 29 24.67 9.69 -0.30
N LEU A 30 24.47 8.42 0.05
CA LEU A 30 25.25 7.29 -0.47
C LEU A 30 25.11 7.15 -1.99
N TRP A 31 23.88 7.22 -2.51
CA TRP A 31 23.62 7.18 -3.95
C TRP A 31 24.22 8.38 -4.68
N PHE A 32 24.12 9.58 -4.11
CA PHE A 32 24.75 10.78 -4.65
C PHE A 32 26.27 10.65 -4.68
N SER A 33 26.87 10.16 -3.59
CA SER A 33 28.31 9.91 -3.49
C SER A 33 28.79 8.88 -4.51
N PHE A 34 28.02 7.79 -4.65
CA PHE A 34 28.28 6.76 -5.67
C PHE A 34 28.22 7.35 -7.09
N TYR A 35 27.22 8.20 -7.36
CA TYR A 35 27.06 8.86 -8.66
C TYR A 35 28.23 9.80 -8.99
N VAL A 36 28.70 10.58 -8.01
CA VAL A 36 29.87 11.46 -8.17
C VAL A 36 31.13 10.65 -8.45
N VAL A 37 31.35 9.56 -7.71
CA VAL A 37 32.49 8.67 -7.94
C VAL A 37 32.40 8.02 -9.33
N MET A 38 31.22 7.57 -9.74
CA MET A 38 31.00 6.98 -11.06
C MET A 38 31.28 7.98 -12.19
N LEU A 39 30.88 9.25 -12.03
CA LEU A 39 31.21 10.33 -12.97
C LEU A 39 32.72 10.57 -13.07
N ILE A 40 33.42 10.62 -11.93
CA ILE A 40 34.88 10.77 -11.91
C ILE A 40 35.55 9.58 -12.62
N VAL A 41 35.11 8.35 -12.35
CA VAL A 41 35.61 7.14 -13.03
C VAL A 41 35.34 7.20 -14.53
N CYS A 42 34.15 7.63 -14.97
CA CYS A 42 33.84 7.82 -16.38
C CYS A 42 34.75 8.86 -17.04
N VAL A 43 35.03 9.99 -16.38
CA VAL A 43 35.96 11.01 -16.89
C VAL A 43 37.38 10.45 -16.99
N ILE A 44 37.85 9.70 -15.99
CA ILE A 44 39.18 9.07 -16.00
C ILE A 44 39.27 8.01 -17.11
N LEU A 45 38.27 7.14 -17.25
CA LEU A 45 38.22 6.13 -18.31
C LEU A 45 38.17 6.77 -19.69
N HIS A 46 37.39 7.85 -19.85
CA HIS A 46 37.33 8.62 -21.09
C HIS A 46 38.70 9.25 -21.41
N GLN A 47 39.37 9.86 -20.42
CA GLN A 47 40.73 10.41 -20.58
C GLN A 47 41.77 9.33 -20.94
N ARG A 48 41.64 8.13 -20.37
CA ARG A 48 42.59 7.04 -20.58
C ARG A 48 42.39 6.32 -21.91
N PHE A 49 41.14 6.19 -22.36
CA PHE A 49 40.78 5.46 -23.58
C PHE A 49 40.86 6.33 -24.84
N ILE A 50 40.61 7.63 -24.72
CA ILE A 50 40.59 8.58 -25.84
C ILE A 50 41.75 9.56 -25.66
N GLN A 51 42.96 9.11 -25.99
CA GLN A 51 44.23 9.81 -25.77
C GLN A 51 44.45 11.15 -26.53
N ASN A 52 43.43 11.87 -27.00
CA ASN A 52 43.64 13.07 -27.84
C ASN A 52 42.67 14.26 -27.67
N TYR A 53 41.79 14.28 -26.67
CA TYR A 53 40.94 15.46 -26.42
C TYR A 53 41.44 16.26 -25.22
N LYS A 54 41.59 17.58 -25.40
CA LYS A 54 41.89 18.50 -24.31
C LYS A 54 40.79 18.38 -23.26
N VAL A 55 41.16 18.39 -21.98
CA VAL A 55 40.27 18.24 -20.81
C VAL A 55 38.99 19.09 -20.91
N ILE A 56 39.07 20.22 -21.59
CA ILE A 56 37.98 21.16 -21.86
C ILE A 56 36.84 20.50 -22.67
N ASP A 57 37.13 19.71 -23.71
CA ASP A 57 36.08 19.12 -24.57
C ASP A 57 35.30 18.02 -23.84
N SER A 58 35.99 17.24 -23.00
CA SER A 58 35.35 16.26 -22.12
C SER A 58 34.46 16.93 -21.07
N LEU A 59 34.86 18.09 -20.56
CA LEU A 59 34.05 18.88 -19.63
C LEU A 59 32.77 19.41 -20.33
N TYR A 60 32.90 19.92 -21.56
CA TYR A 60 31.75 20.37 -22.35
C TYR A 60 30.77 19.24 -22.64
N PHE A 61 31.25 18.03 -22.95
CA PHE A 61 30.40 16.86 -23.15
C PHE A 61 29.60 16.50 -21.89
N VAL A 62 30.21 16.57 -20.71
CA VAL A 62 29.50 16.31 -19.44
C VAL A 62 28.47 17.42 -19.17
N VAL A 63 28.85 18.69 -19.34
CA VAL A 63 27.94 19.83 -19.13
C VAL A 63 26.73 19.80 -20.07
N ASP A 64 26.91 19.44 -21.35
CA ASP A 64 25.81 19.31 -22.31
C ASP A 64 24.81 18.21 -21.91
N ASN A 65 25.31 17.13 -21.31
CA ASN A 65 24.49 15.99 -20.92
C ASN A 65 23.94 16.07 -19.48
N ILE A 66 24.42 16.99 -18.64
CA ILE A 66 23.91 17.21 -17.26
C ILE A 66 22.40 17.49 -17.29
N SER A 67 21.93 18.31 -18.22
CA SER A 67 20.50 18.64 -18.33
C SER A 67 19.63 17.39 -18.59
N LYS A 68 20.08 16.51 -19.48
CA LYS A 68 19.41 15.25 -19.81
C LYS A 68 19.45 14.26 -18.65
N ILE A 69 20.57 14.19 -17.94
CA ILE A 69 20.75 13.37 -16.74
C ILE A 69 19.80 13.82 -15.63
N ILE A 70 19.73 15.12 -15.34
CA ILE A 70 18.84 15.69 -14.33
C ILE A 70 17.38 15.45 -14.70
N ALA A 71 17.02 15.61 -15.98
CA ALA A 71 15.67 15.33 -16.46
C ALA A 71 15.30 13.84 -16.27
N ALA A 72 16.22 12.92 -16.63
CA ALA A 72 16.01 11.49 -16.47
C ALA A 72 15.91 11.07 -15.00
N SER A 73 16.75 11.61 -14.11
CA SER A 73 16.70 11.30 -12.68
C SER A 73 15.43 11.83 -12.02
N THR A 74 15.00 13.04 -12.37
CA THR A 74 13.72 13.60 -11.90
C THR A 74 12.54 12.72 -12.31
N LEU A 75 12.54 12.27 -13.57
CA LEU A 75 11.50 11.37 -14.07
C LEU A 75 11.48 10.02 -13.30
N LEU A 76 12.66 9.45 -13.01
CA LEU A 76 12.76 8.20 -12.25
C LEU A 76 12.29 8.35 -10.81
N ILE A 77 12.59 9.48 -10.14
CA ILE A 77 12.09 9.77 -8.79
C ILE A 77 10.57 9.87 -8.80
N ILE A 78 10.00 10.63 -9.75
CA ILE A 78 8.54 10.77 -9.87
C ILE A 78 7.86 9.42 -10.13
N LEU A 79 8.45 8.57 -10.97
CA LEU A 79 7.91 7.22 -11.24
C LEU A 79 8.02 6.31 -10.02
N GLY A 80 9.14 6.36 -9.28
CA GLY A 80 9.36 5.58 -8.07
C GLY A 80 8.38 5.96 -6.95
N GLU A 81 8.31 7.25 -6.61
CA GLU A 81 7.40 7.76 -5.58
C GLU A 81 5.93 7.62 -6.01
N GLY A 82 5.64 7.87 -7.29
CA GLY A 82 4.31 7.73 -7.87
C GLY A 82 3.78 6.29 -7.79
N ALA A 83 4.65 5.30 -8.02
CA ALA A 83 4.28 3.88 -7.90
C ALA A 83 3.96 3.50 -6.45
N ASP A 84 4.72 3.99 -5.47
CA ASP A 84 4.50 3.68 -4.06
C ASP A 84 3.19 4.31 -3.54
N ILE A 85 2.90 5.55 -3.93
CA ILE A 85 1.62 6.22 -3.63
C ILE A 85 0.45 5.45 -4.26
N MET A 86 0.59 5.01 -5.51
CA MET A 86 -0.45 4.27 -6.22
C MET A 86 -0.72 2.92 -5.57
N LEU A 87 0.33 2.15 -5.21
CA LEU A 87 0.21 0.88 -4.50
C LEU A 87 -0.43 1.03 -3.12
N ARG A 88 -0.09 2.11 -2.40
CA ARG A 88 -0.67 2.40 -1.09
C ARG A 88 -2.18 2.65 -1.18
N ARG A 89 -2.62 3.49 -2.13
CA ARG A 89 -4.05 3.73 -2.37
C ARG A 89 -4.79 2.48 -2.83
N PHE A 90 -4.17 1.69 -3.70
CA PHE A 90 -4.78 0.45 -4.19
C PHE A 90 -5.01 -0.56 -3.05
N ARG A 91 -4.03 -0.70 -2.15
CA ARG A 91 -4.15 -1.57 -0.97
C ARG A 91 -5.25 -1.10 -0.01
N GLU A 92 -5.36 0.22 0.19
CA GLU A 92 -6.43 0.79 1.03
C GLU A 92 -7.82 0.56 0.44
N HIS A 93 -7.98 0.67 -0.88
CA HIS A 93 -9.24 0.35 -1.55
C HIS A 93 -9.63 -1.12 -1.36
N ILE A 94 -8.70 -2.05 -1.59
CA ILE A 94 -8.95 -3.49 -1.40
C ILE A 94 -9.32 -3.80 0.06
N ARG A 95 -8.69 -3.13 1.04
CA ARG A 95 -9.01 -3.35 2.46
C ARG A 95 -10.45 -2.94 2.77
N ARG A 96 -10.87 -1.76 2.31
CA ARG A 96 -12.24 -1.26 2.54
C ARG A 96 -13.29 -2.15 1.87
N GLU A 97 -13.04 -2.62 0.66
CA GLU A 97 -13.95 -3.56 0.00
C GLU A 97 -14.08 -4.87 0.78
N LYS A 98 -12.97 -5.42 1.27
CA LYS A 98 -13.00 -6.63 2.12
C LYS A 98 -13.77 -6.41 3.43
N GLU A 99 -13.58 -5.25 4.06
CA GLU A 99 -14.32 -4.89 5.28
C GLU A 99 -15.82 -4.78 5.01
N MET A 100 -16.22 -4.09 3.93
CA MET A 100 -17.64 -3.99 3.56
C MET A 100 -18.26 -5.36 3.22
N ILE A 101 -17.55 -6.24 2.51
CA ILE A 101 -18.03 -7.60 2.22
C ILE A 101 -18.15 -8.43 3.50
N ALA A 102 -17.21 -8.28 4.43
CA ALA A 102 -17.24 -8.98 5.70
C ALA A 102 -18.39 -8.50 6.59
N GLU A 103 -18.63 -7.19 6.66
CA GLU A 103 -19.76 -6.58 7.36
C GLU A 103 -21.09 -7.04 6.74
N ALA A 104 -21.24 -6.95 5.42
CA ALA A 104 -22.43 -7.41 4.72
C ALA A 104 -22.73 -8.89 4.96
N ARG A 105 -21.69 -9.75 4.95
CA ARG A 105 -21.85 -11.18 5.26
C ARG A 105 -22.18 -11.44 6.72
N ALA A 106 -21.66 -10.62 7.64
CA ALA A 106 -21.97 -10.72 9.06
C ALA A 106 -23.42 -10.28 9.34
N GLU A 107 -23.89 -9.20 8.71
CA GLU A 107 -25.27 -8.75 8.78
C GLU A 107 -26.25 -9.79 8.21
N ALA A 108 -25.96 -10.33 7.04
CA ALA A 108 -26.76 -11.39 6.43
C ALA A 108 -26.87 -12.62 7.35
N LYS A 109 -25.75 -13.06 7.93
CA LYS A 109 -25.77 -14.16 8.91
C LYS A 109 -26.60 -13.80 10.15
N ALA A 110 -26.44 -12.59 10.68
CA ALA A 110 -27.18 -12.15 11.86
C ALA A 110 -28.69 -12.11 11.62
N GLU A 111 -29.13 -11.72 10.42
CA GLU A 111 -30.53 -11.75 10.01
C GLU A 111 -31.08 -13.18 9.97
N VAL A 112 -30.39 -14.10 9.31
CA VAL A 112 -30.76 -15.53 9.29
C VAL A 112 -30.82 -16.11 10.70
N TYR A 113 -29.87 -15.80 11.58
CA TYR A 113 -29.91 -16.25 12.97
C TYR A 113 -31.13 -15.71 13.75
N ARG A 114 -31.53 -14.46 13.50
CA ARG A 114 -32.73 -13.88 14.13
C ARG A 114 -34.00 -14.56 13.65
N GLU A 115 -34.09 -14.87 12.36
CA GLU A 115 -35.22 -15.59 11.79
C GLU A 115 -35.34 -17.01 12.34
N VAL A 116 -34.21 -17.75 12.41
CA VAL A 116 -34.15 -19.09 13.01
C VAL A 116 -34.57 -19.05 14.49
N ALA A 117 -34.07 -18.07 15.26
CA ALA A 117 -34.44 -17.93 16.66
C ALA A 117 -35.93 -17.57 16.85
N ALA A 118 -36.50 -16.77 15.95
CA ALA A 118 -37.93 -16.45 15.96
C ALA A 118 -38.77 -17.68 15.62
N TRP A 119 -38.37 -18.46 14.61
CA TRP A 119 -39.00 -19.72 14.24
C TRP A 119 -38.96 -20.74 15.40
N ASP A 120 -37.81 -20.92 16.04
CA ASP A 120 -37.66 -21.89 17.13
C ASP A 120 -38.50 -21.51 18.37
N ARG A 121 -38.71 -20.21 18.61
CA ARG A 121 -39.68 -19.74 19.61
C ARG A 121 -41.12 -20.13 19.24
N ARG A 122 -41.56 -19.88 18.00
CA ARG A 122 -42.92 -20.25 17.55
C ARG A 122 -43.14 -21.75 17.62
N ARG A 123 -42.13 -22.54 17.25
CA ARG A 123 -42.13 -24.01 17.37
C ARG A 123 -42.35 -24.45 18.82
N LYS A 124 -41.57 -23.90 19.77
CA LYS A 124 -41.69 -24.21 21.20
C LYS A 124 -43.03 -23.77 21.80
N GLU A 125 -43.58 -22.65 21.35
CA GLU A 125 -44.91 -22.19 21.78
C GLU A 125 -46.04 -23.10 21.28
N ALA A 126 -45.95 -23.60 20.05
CA ALA A 126 -46.90 -24.57 19.50
C ALA A 126 -46.81 -25.92 20.23
N GLU A 127 -45.58 -26.39 20.50
CA GLU A 127 -45.30 -27.59 21.30
C GLU A 127 -45.89 -27.48 22.72
N ALA A 128 -45.72 -26.33 23.38
CA ALA A 128 -46.29 -26.08 24.71
C ALA A 128 -47.83 -26.02 24.72
N ARG A 129 -48.46 -25.66 23.60
CA ARG A 129 -49.93 -25.67 23.45
C ARG A 129 -50.49 -27.00 22.94
N GLY A 130 -49.62 -27.98 22.63
CA GLY A 130 -50.01 -29.27 22.08
C GLY A 130 -50.57 -29.20 20.66
N VAL A 131 -50.19 -28.19 19.88
CA VAL A 131 -50.66 -27.98 18.49
C VAL A 131 -49.55 -28.39 17.52
N GLU A 132 -49.91 -29.08 16.44
CA GLU A 132 -48.96 -29.50 15.42
C GLU A 132 -48.37 -28.29 14.69
N PHE A 133 -47.04 -28.18 14.67
CA PHE A 133 -46.32 -27.05 14.09
C PHE A 133 -45.86 -27.40 12.67
N ASN A 134 -46.53 -26.81 11.67
CA ASN A 134 -46.31 -27.10 10.23
C ASN A 134 -45.50 -26.02 9.49
N GLU A 135 -44.90 -25.07 10.22
CA GLU A 135 -44.09 -24.01 9.60
C GLU A 135 -42.70 -24.57 9.22
N PRO A 136 -42.29 -24.52 7.94
CA PRO A 136 -40.97 -24.99 7.53
C PRO A 136 -39.87 -24.11 8.15
N PRO A 137 -38.70 -24.68 8.50
CA PRO A 137 -37.59 -23.89 9.04
C PRO A 137 -37.13 -22.87 7.99
N PRO A 138 -36.75 -21.65 8.42
CA PRO A 138 -36.22 -20.65 7.50
C PRO A 138 -34.96 -21.19 6.82
N THR A 139 -34.94 -21.12 5.50
CA THR A 139 -33.87 -21.68 4.67
C THR A 139 -32.57 -20.96 4.98
N GLN A 140 -31.57 -21.68 5.48
CA GLN A 140 -30.20 -21.22 5.39
C GLN A 140 -29.83 -21.34 3.92
N GLU A 141 -29.88 -20.24 3.17
CA GLU A 141 -29.19 -20.20 1.88
C GLU A 141 -27.72 -20.49 2.16
N SER A 142 -27.32 -21.73 1.89
CA SER A 142 -25.94 -22.16 2.03
C SER A 142 -25.15 -21.40 0.99
N ASP A 143 -24.34 -20.43 1.43
CA ASP A 143 -23.34 -19.72 0.63
C ASP A 143 -22.69 -20.67 -0.41
N GLN A 144 -23.12 -20.59 -1.68
CA GLN A 144 -22.37 -21.10 -2.84
C GLN A 144 -21.42 -20.02 -3.34
#